data_AF-A0A0B7AFX7-F1
#
_entry.id   AF-A0A0B7AFX7-F1
#
_cell.length_a   1.000
_cell.length_b   1.000
_cell.length_c   1.000
_cell.angle_alpha   90.00
_cell.angle_beta   90.00
_cell.angle_gamma   90.00
#
_symmetry.space_group_name_H-M   'P 1'
#
loop_
_entity.id
_entity.type
_entity.pdbx_description
1 polymer ?
#
loop_
_entity_poly.entity_id
_entity_poly.type
_entity_poly.pdbx_seq_one_letter_code
_entity_poly.pdbx_strand_id
1 'polypeptide(L)'
;VLGRTAGQNMTTLMALFGFGISFALLICLEGAVLHRKSADDLTSLEIRQLQKALREVVDDKSAKGYDAIAAYHGYPTQCKDGDKDVACCVHGDPNFPAWHRLLVVQIEQALKEKGLTFGVPYWDWTRELNNLPQLVRESVLPDVAGGKTSKNPWYQGDIHVGDKVYHTSRAIDDRLYQHVPAGEHTDLFEHVLHSFEYTSFCQFVVQFEVAHSTIHSLVGGRSQYSLSSLDYTLYDPIFFLHHSNVDRLFVIYSEVMKQRGYLKNPDKLDICDVKGFLSPLEPFSRDSNPFPLTKENSSPHKAIEYSVFGYRYDSLQLNGLDAAAIANLIKERQSHDRVFADFRLHNIGGSADVRVKVCLDSDDEHDSDDQCEHAGDFFILGGPIEMDWSFNRPYHFEITKTVQKLG
;
A
#
# COMPACT_ATOMS: atom_id res chain seq x y z
N VAL A 1 31.55 51.46 66.72
CA VAL A 1 31.99 51.57 65.31
C VAL A 1 31.55 50.31 64.59
N LEU A 2 30.84 50.53 63.50
CA LEU A 2 30.06 49.60 62.66
C LEU A 2 30.76 48.28 62.30
N GLY A 3 30.04 47.17 62.49
CA GLY A 3 30.32 45.85 61.92
C GLY A 3 29.01 45.08 61.75
N ARG A 4 28.48 45.10 60.52
CA ARG A 4 27.19 44.61 60.01
C ARG A 4 26.89 43.14 60.39
N THR A 5 25.79 42.83 61.10
CA THR A 5 24.42 42.48 60.64
C THR A 5 24.36 41.28 59.68
N ALA A 6 23.47 40.30 59.77
CA ALA A 6 22.46 39.87 60.75
C ALA A 6 21.96 38.51 60.20
N GLY A 7 21.79 37.51 61.06
CA GLY A 7 21.10 36.28 60.71
C GLY A 7 19.59 36.45 60.85
N GLN A 8 18.82 35.79 59.99
CA GLN A 8 17.39 35.53 60.18
C GLN A 8 17.04 34.11 59.68
N ASN A 9 16.62 33.28 60.64
CA ASN A 9 15.47 32.36 60.66
C ASN A 9 15.31 31.37 59.49
N MET A 10 15.54 30.06 59.65
CA MET A 10 14.84 29.05 60.49
C MET A 10 13.38 28.80 60.05
N THR A 11 13.03 27.51 59.91
CA THR A 11 11.79 26.87 59.39
C THR A 11 11.69 26.82 57.86
N THR A 12 11.93 25.68 57.21
CA THR A 12 10.97 24.56 57.14
C THR A 12 11.69 23.24 56.91
N LEU A 13 11.48 22.33 57.85
CA LEU A 13 11.96 20.95 57.88
C LEU A 13 10.83 20.05 57.34
N MET A 14 10.87 19.67 56.06
CA MET A 14 10.18 18.49 55.51
C MET A 14 10.46 18.37 54.01
N ALA A 15 11.31 17.43 53.62
CA ALA A 15 11.30 16.70 52.33
C ALA A 15 12.67 16.06 52.09
N LEU A 16 12.96 14.97 52.81
CA LEU A 16 14.15 14.14 52.56
C LEU A 16 13.76 12.67 52.66
N PHE A 17 12.71 12.25 51.95
CA PHE A 17 12.45 10.85 51.63
C PHE A 17 11.54 10.80 50.40
N GLY A 18 12.06 10.33 49.26
CA GLY A 18 11.22 10.03 48.09
C GLY A 18 11.72 10.56 46.74
N PHE A 19 13.00 10.45 46.42
CA PHE A 19 13.45 10.49 45.02
C PHE A 19 14.43 9.35 44.77
N GLY A 20 13.84 8.17 44.59
CA GLY A 20 14.49 6.94 44.20
C GLY A 20 13.54 6.09 43.38
N ILE A 21 12.76 6.72 42.48
CA ILE A 21 12.06 5.98 41.43
C ILE A 21 13.06 5.88 40.28
N SER A 22 13.54 4.66 40.12
CA SER A 22 14.45 4.23 39.08
C SER A 22 14.01 4.76 37.71
N PHE A 23 14.89 5.50 37.04
CA PHE A 23 14.77 5.86 35.62
C PHE A 23 14.65 4.61 34.72
N ALA A 24 14.88 3.42 35.27
CA ALA A 24 14.67 2.12 34.61
C ALA A 24 13.20 1.65 34.57
N LEU A 25 12.25 2.35 35.22
CA LEU A 25 10.83 1.98 35.23
C LEU A 25 9.93 2.88 34.35
N LEU A 26 10.53 3.77 33.55
CA LEU A 26 9.82 4.59 32.55
C LEU A 26 10.18 4.21 31.10
N ILE A 27 10.62 2.97 30.88
CA ILE A 27 10.91 2.39 29.55
C ILE A 27 9.88 1.30 29.17
N CYS A 28 8.95 0.96 30.06
CA CYS A 28 7.90 0.01 29.76
C CYS A 28 6.59 0.76 29.43
N LEU A 29 6.39 1.13 28.15
CA LEU A 29 5.08 1.23 27.48
C LEU A 29 5.09 1.80 26.04
N GLU A 30 6.26 2.04 25.42
CA GLU A 30 6.33 2.13 23.95
C GLU A 30 6.69 0.73 23.42
N GLY A 31 5.73 0.07 22.76
CA GLY A 31 6.01 -1.18 22.09
C GLY A 31 7.15 -1.02 21.08
N ALA A 32 8.01 -2.04 20.94
CA ALA A 32 9.11 -1.98 19.98
C ALA A 32 8.59 -1.64 18.58
N VAL A 33 9.20 -0.61 17.96
CA VAL A 33 8.86 -0.15 16.61
C VAL A 33 9.19 -1.26 15.60
N LEU A 34 8.21 -1.66 14.80
CA LEU A 34 8.38 -2.66 13.75
C LEU A 34 9.16 -2.07 12.55
N HIS A 35 10.04 -2.86 11.95
CA HIS A 35 10.77 -2.47 10.74
C HIS A 35 10.23 -3.22 9.54
N ARG A 36 9.58 -2.51 8.62
CA ARG A 36 9.19 -3.04 7.32
C ARG A 36 10.39 -2.93 6.40
N LYS A 37 10.91 -4.10 5.99
CA LYS A 37 12.07 -4.23 5.12
C LYS A 37 11.66 -4.53 3.70
N SER A 38 12.57 -4.28 2.77
CA SER A 38 12.47 -4.79 1.40
C SER A 38 12.38 -6.32 1.40
N ALA A 39 11.40 -6.88 0.68
CA ALA A 39 11.18 -8.32 0.60
C ALA A 39 12.35 -9.08 -0.05
N ASP A 40 13.18 -8.39 -0.84
CA ASP A 40 14.38 -8.93 -1.49
C ASP A 40 15.58 -9.01 -0.53
N ASP A 41 15.55 -8.23 0.56
CA ASP A 41 16.64 -8.11 1.53
C ASP A 41 16.42 -8.96 2.78
N LEU A 42 15.38 -9.81 2.78
CA LEU A 42 15.05 -10.68 3.90
C LEU A 42 16.11 -11.77 4.05
N THR A 43 16.61 -11.92 5.27
CA THR A 43 17.48 -13.05 5.60
C THR A 43 16.69 -14.36 5.60
N SER A 44 17.37 -15.50 5.45
CA SER A 44 16.71 -16.81 5.56
C SER A 44 16.04 -17.03 6.92
N LEU A 45 16.51 -16.38 7.99
CA LEU A 45 15.86 -16.44 9.30
C LEU A 45 14.54 -15.65 9.31
N GLU A 46 14.53 -14.45 8.73
CA GLU A 46 13.33 -13.61 8.64
C GLU A 46 12.26 -14.25 7.74
N ILE A 47 12.65 -14.82 6.61
CA ILE A 47 11.77 -15.62 5.75
C ILE A 47 11.10 -16.74 6.56
N ARG A 48 11.88 -17.48 7.37
CA ARG A 48 11.34 -18.54 8.24
C ARG A 48 10.38 -18.01 9.31
N GLN A 49 10.69 -16.87 9.92
CA GLN A 49 9.80 -16.24 10.91
C GLN A 49 8.47 -15.81 10.29
N LEU A 50 8.48 -15.19 9.11
CA LEU A 50 7.27 -14.82 8.37
C LEU A 50 6.43 -16.03 7.98
N GLN A 51 7.07 -17.12 7.57
CA GLN A 51 6.37 -18.35 7.21
C GLN A 51 5.70 -19.00 8.41
N LYS A 52 6.41 -19.10 9.54
CA LYS A 52 5.84 -19.61 10.79
C LYS A 52 4.67 -18.74 11.25
N ALA A 53 4.87 -17.42 11.33
CA ALA A 53 3.84 -16.50 11.79
C ALA A 53 2.61 -16.53 10.89
N LEU A 54 2.77 -16.46 9.56
CA LEU A 54 1.64 -16.53 8.64
C LEU A 54 0.89 -17.86 8.73
N ARG A 55 1.61 -18.98 8.85
CA ARG A 55 0.96 -20.29 9.04
C ARG A 55 0.07 -20.30 10.29
N GLU A 56 0.59 -19.79 11.41
CA GLU A 56 -0.19 -19.70 12.64
C GLU A 56 -1.37 -18.73 12.55
N VAL A 57 -1.30 -17.68 11.72
CA VAL A 57 -2.43 -16.78 11.43
C VAL A 57 -3.46 -17.43 10.50
N VAL A 58 -3.03 -18.24 9.53
CA VAL A 58 -3.92 -19.01 8.63
C VAL A 58 -4.67 -20.11 9.39
N ASP A 59 -3.99 -20.76 10.34
CA ASP A 59 -4.57 -21.81 11.18
C ASP A 59 -5.49 -21.24 12.28
N ASP A 60 -5.39 -19.93 12.57
CA ASP A 60 -6.25 -19.25 13.54
C ASP A 60 -7.66 -19.04 12.95
N LYS A 61 -8.68 -19.56 13.64
CA LYS A 61 -10.10 -19.46 13.24
C LYS A 61 -10.89 -18.42 14.03
N SER A 62 -10.21 -17.62 14.84
CA SER A 62 -10.82 -16.47 15.52
C SER A 62 -10.94 -15.26 14.58
N ALA A 63 -11.47 -14.14 15.08
CA ALA A 63 -11.51 -12.87 14.36
C ALA A 63 -10.11 -12.31 14.01
N LYS A 64 -9.03 -12.86 14.59
CA LYS A 64 -7.64 -12.50 14.30
C LYS A 64 -7.01 -13.36 13.20
N GLY A 65 -7.73 -14.37 12.72
CA GLY A 65 -7.26 -15.29 11.68
C GLY A 65 -7.21 -14.68 10.29
N TYR A 66 -6.45 -15.33 9.40
CA TYR A 66 -6.25 -14.86 8.03
C TYR A 66 -7.58 -14.71 7.26
N ASP A 67 -8.48 -15.71 7.35
CA ASP A 67 -9.79 -15.68 6.70
C ASP A 67 -10.64 -14.48 7.16
N ALA A 68 -10.61 -14.16 8.47
CA ALA A 68 -11.37 -13.06 9.05
C ALA A 68 -10.82 -11.69 8.61
N ILE A 69 -9.50 -11.56 8.53
CA ILE A 69 -8.83 -10.35 8.03
C ILE A 69 -9.04 -10.20 6.51
N ALA A 70 -9.01 -11.30 5.76
CA ALA A 70 -9.27 -11.30 4.32
C ALA A 70 -10.67 -10.82 3.97
N ALA A 71 -11.64 -11.22 4.79
CA ALA A 71 -13.04 -10.82 4.65
C ALA A 71 -13.28 -9.31 4.85
N TYR A 72 -12.30 -8.54 5.37
CA TYR A 72 -12.42 -7.08 5.46
C TYR A 72 -12.34 -6.41 4.08
N HIS A 73 -11.77 -7.07 3.08
CA HIS A 73 -11.55 -6.47 1.76
C HIS A 73 -12.69 -6.76 0.80
N GLY A 74 -12.59 -7.90 0.11
CA GLY A 74 -13.49 -8.30 -0.96
C GLY A 74 -14.55 -9.27 -0.46
N TYR A 75 -14.41 -10.53 -0.84
CA TYR A 75 -15.28 -11.62 -0.43
C TYR A 75 -14.96 -12.11 0.99
N PRO A 76 -15.97 -12.53 1.79
CA PRO A 76 -17.39 -12.28 1.59
C PRO A 76 -17.75 -10.80 1.81
N THR A 77 -18.86 -10.35 1.23
CA THR A 77 -19.39 -9.00 1.42
C THR A 77 -19.71 -8.74 2.90
N GLN A 78 -19.13 -7.68 3.47
CA GLN A 78 -19.34 -7.28 4.87
C GLN A 78 -19.91 -5.87 5.01
N CYS A 79 -20.06 -5.12 3.92
CA CYS A 79 -20.53 -3.74 3.90
C CYS A 79 -21.79 -3.60 3.07
N LYS A 80 -22.40 -2.42 3.11
CA LYS A 80 -23.62 -2.09 2.37
C LYS A 80 -23.45 -0.81 1.57
N ASP A 81 -23.95 -0.84 0.35
CA ASP A 81 -24.18 0.33 -0.49
C ASP A 81 -25.68 0.41 -0.81
N GLY A 82 -26.37 1.30 -0.09
CA GLY A 82 -27.83 1.28 0.01
C GLY A 82 -28.33 -0.08 0.53
N ASP A 83 -29.10 -0.79 -0.29
CA ASP A 83 -29.64 -2.12 0.03
C ASP A 83 -28.76 -3.29 -0.48
N LYS A 84 -27.70 -3.00 -1.23
CA LYS A 84 -26.81 -4.03 -1.81
C LYS A 84 -25.71 -4.40 -0.82
N ASP A 85 -25.51 -5.70 -0.59
CA ASP A 85 -24.34 -6.19 0.13
C ASP A 85 -23.10 -6.11 -0.80
N VAL A 86 -22.03 -5.49 -0.30
CA VAL A 86 -20.82 -5.14 -1.05
C VAL A 86 -19.57 -5.45 -0.23
N ALA A 87 -18.44 -5.53 -0.93
CA ALA A 87 -17.10 -5.50 -0.36
C ALA A 87 -16.88 -4.22 0.44
N CYS A 88 -16.05 -4.27 1.48
CA CYS A 88 -15.75 -3.08 2.30
C CYS A 88 -14.54 -2.29 1.80
N CYS A 89 -13.74 -2.85 0.89
CA CYS A 89 -12.53 -2.20 0.39
C CYS A 89 -12.84 -0.92 -0.37
N VAL A 90 -12.18 0.16 0.04
CA VAL A 90 -12.32 1.47 -0.58
C VAL A 90 -11.40 1.57 -1.80
N HIS A 91 -12.02 1.73 -2.98
CA HIS A 91 -11.41 1.96 -4.29
C HIS A 91 -12.14 3.11 -4.98
N GLY A 92 -11.49 3.80 -5.91
CA GLY A 92 -12.07 4.94 -6.62
C GLY A 92 -12.22 6.19 -5.76
N ASP A 93 -11.57 6.24 -4.59
CA ASP A 93 -11.88 7.20 -3.52
C ASP A 93 -10.60 7.73 -2.83
N PRO A 94 -10.55 9.02 -2.43
CA PRO A 94 -9.38 9.62 -1.78
C PRO A 94 -8.88 8.90 -0.51
N ASN A 95 -9.73 8.11 0.14
CA ASN A 95 -9.39 7.38 1.35
C ASN A 95 -8.69 6.03 1.07
N PHE A 96 -8.53 5.64 -0.20
CA PHE A 96 -7.85 4.42 -0.64
C PHE A 96 -6.50 4.17 0.07
N PRO A 97 -5.56 5.14 0.16
CA PRO A 97 -4.27 4.89 0.81
C PRO A 97 -4.40 4.60 2.31
N ALA A 98 -5.29 5.32 3.00
CA ALA A 98 -5.51 5.16 4.44
C ALA A 98 -6.17 3.82 4.77
N TRP A 99 -7.15 3.41 3.95
CA TRP A 99 -7.84 2.13 4.12
C TRP A 99 -6.88 0.94 3.95
N HIS A 100 -6.06 0.95 2.90
CA HIS A 100 -5.10 -0.11 2.66
C HIS A 100 -3.97 -0.12 3.70
N ARG A 101 -3.54 1.05 4.20
CA ARG A 101 -2.61 1.12 5.35
C ARG A 101 -3.18 0.41 6.57
N LEU A 102 -4.42 0.69 6.96
CA LEU A 102 -5.07 0.06 8.12
C LEU A 102 -5.14 -1.46 7.94
N LEU A 103 -5.41 -1.93 6.71
CA LEU A 103 -5.45 -3.35 6.41
C LEU A 103 -4.09 -4.03 6.58
N VAL A 104 -3.00 -3.41 6.10
CA VAL A 104 -1.64 -3.93 6.30
C VAL A 104 -1.27 -3.94 7.79
N VAL A 105 -1.62 -2.87 8.52
CA VAL A 105 -1.41 -2.82 9.98
C VAL A 105 -2.19 -3.94 10.69
N GLN A 106 -3.39 -4.27 10.22
CA GLN A 106 -4.21 -5.30 10.84
C GLN A 106 -3.60 -6.70 10.74
N ILE A 107 -3.12 -7.11 9.56
CA ILE A 107 -2.39 -8.38 9.42
C ILE A 107 -1.07 -8.34 10.19
N GLU A 108 -0.41 -7.17 10.26
CA GLU A 108 0.83 -6.99 10.99
C GLU A 108 0.65 -7.20 12.50
N GLN A 109 -0.48 -6.74 13.07
CA GLN A 109 -0.83 -7.05 14.47
C GLN A 109 -1.06 -8.56 14.67
N ALA A 110 -1.76 -9.23 13.76
CA ALA A 110 -1.97 -10.68 13.85
C ALA A 110 -0.64 -11.46 13.81
N LEU A 111 0.25 -11.11 12.87
CA LEU A 111 1.58 -11.72 12.74
C LEU A 111 2.46 -11.45 13.98
N LYS A 112 2.39 -10.23 14.53
CA LYS A 112 3.10 -9.85 15.77
C LYS A 112 2.66 -10.69 16.95
N GLU A 113 1.36 -10.97 17.10
CA GLU A 113 0.83 -11.86 18.14
C GLU A 113 1.33 -13.31 17.99
N LYS A 114 1.68 -13.75 16.78
CA LYS A 114 2.32 -15.06 16.50
C LYS A 114 3.86 -15.03 16.58
N GLY A 115 4.43 -13.95 17.12
CA GLY A 115 5.85 -13.83 17.43
C GLY A 115 6.72 -13.27 16.31
N LEU A 116 6.14 -12.64 15.27
CA LEU A 116 6.91 -11.87 14.31
C LEU A 116 7.51 -10.62 14.99
N THR A 117 8.82 -10.41 14.85
CA THR A 117 9.55 -9.34 15.55
C THR A 117 9.85 -8.13 14.68
N PHE A 118 9.41 -8.12 13.43
CA PHE A 118 9.58 -7.04 12.47
C PHE A 118 8.29 -6.84 11.67
N GLY A 119 8.24 -5.80 10.84
CA GLY A 119 7.02 -5.41 10.11
C GLY A 119 6.80 -6.23 8.83
N VAL A 120 5.61 -6.14 8.26
CA VAL A 120 5.28 -6.75 6.97
C VAL A 120 6.21 -6.19 5.89
N PRO A 121 7.03 -7.02 5.22
CA PRO A 121 7.97 -6.54 4.21
C PRO A 121 7.25 -5.86 3.05
N TYR A 122 7.90 -4.90 2.41
CA TYR A 122 7.40 -4.29 1.18
C TYR A 122 8.09 -4.91 -0.04
N TRP A 123 7.34 -5.14 -1.11
CA TRP A 123 7.89 -5.53 -2.40
C TRP A 123 7.95 -4.31 -3.32
N ASP A 124 9.16 -3.78 -3.50
CA ASP A 124 9.38 -2.62 -4.33
C ASP A 124 9.45 -3.04 -5.80
N TRP A 125 8.30 -2.94 -6.46
CA TRP A 125 8.11 -3.28 -7.88
C TRP A 125 8.44 -2.10 -8.82
N THR A 126 8.97 -0.99 -8.31
CA THR A 126 9.37 0.18 -9.10
C THR A 126 10.79 0.07 -9.68
N ARG A 127 11.50 -1.01 -9.34
CA ARG A 127 12.82 -1.37 -9.88
C ARG A 127 12.65 -2.39 -11.01
N GLU A 128 13.72 -2.61 -11.78
CA GLU A 128 13.78 -3.79 -12.64
C GLU A 128 13.72 -5.07 -11.80
N LEU A 129 12.85 -6.00 -12.21
CA LEU A 129 12.63 -7.26 -11.53
C LEU A 129 13.05 -8.41 -12.45
N ASN A 130 13.60 -9.47 -11.86
CA ASN A 130 13.92 -10.71 -12.57
C ASN A 130 13.03 -11.89 -12.15
N ASN A 131 12.36 -11.76 -11.00
CA ASN A 131 11.49 -12.78 -10.41
C ASN A 131 10.64 -12.14 -9.31
N LEU A 132 9.61 -12.85 -8.87
CA LEU A 132 8.91 -12.51 -7.63
C LEU A 132 9.83 -12.70 -6.41
N PRO A 133 9.58 -11.99 -5.29
CA PRO A 133 10.35 -12.16 -4.06
C PRO A 133 10.47 -13.63 -3.64
N GLN A 134 11.64 -14.02 -3.14
CA GLN A 134 11.90 -15.41 -2.75
C GLN A 134 10.82 -15.98 -1.82
N LEU A 135 10.31 -15.15 -0.90
CA LEU A 135 9.29 -15.50 0.08
C LEU A 135 8.03 -16.15 -0.55
N VAL A 136 7.64 -15.72 -1.75
CA VAL A 136 6.36 -16.12 -2.38
C VAL A 136 6.53 -17.06 -3.57
N ARG A 137 7.77 -17.37 -3.96
CA ARG A 137 8.09 -18.07 -5.22
C ARG A 137 8.11 -19.60 -5.08
N GLU A 138 8.55 -20.11 -3.95
CA GLU A 138 8.69 -21.56 -3.72
C GLU A 138 7.43 -22.14 -3.07
N SER A 139 6.87 -23.22 -3.63
CA SER A 139 5.63 -23.84 -3.12
C SER A 139 5.84 -24.67 -1.85
N VAL A 140 7.06 -25.17 -1.66
CA VAL A 140 7.47 -25.97 -0.51
C VAL A 140 8.83 -25.52 -0.02
N LEU A 141 9.08 -25.72 1.27
CA LEU A 141 10.32 -25.29 1.90
C LEU A 141 10.92 -26.38 2.78
N PRO A 142 12.26 -26.42 2.93
CA PRO A 142 12.93 -27.32 3.85
C PRO A 142 12.46 -27.11 5.29
N ASP A 143 12.17 -28.20 6.01
CA ASP A 143 11.77 -28.15 7.41
C ASP A 143 12.94 -27.79 8.33
N VAL A 144 12.65 -27.01 9.37
CA VAL A 144 13.61 -26.40 10.31
C VAL A 144 14.30 -27.45 11.19
N ALA A 145 13.67 -28.62 11.37
CA ALA A 145 14.18 -29.72 12.19
C ALA A 145 14.87 -30.85 11.38
N GLY A 146 15.13 -30.66 10.08
CA GLY A 146 15.69 -31.71 9.22
C GLY A 146 14.66 -32.74 8.74
N GLY A 147 13.38 -32.36 8.66
CA GLY A 147 12.24 -33.20 8.25
C GLY A 147 11.72 -32.97 6.82
N LYS A 148 10.50 -33.49 6.56
CA LYS A 148 9.78 -33.37 5.28
C LYS A 148 9.44 -31.90 4.97
N THR A 149 9.60 -31.50 3.71
CA THR A 149 9.21 -30.17 3.21
C THR A 149 7.78 -29.80 3.58
N SER A 150 7.55 -28.55 3.98
CA SER A 150 6.21 -28.01 4.32
C SER A 150 5.68 -27.05 3.26
N LYS A 151 4.35 -26.96 3.09
CA LYS A 151 3.71 -25.97 2.19
C LYS A 151 4.10 -24.56 2.65
N ASN A 152 4.53 -23.74 1.71
CA ASN A 152 4.79 -22.33 1.94
C ASN A 152 3.46 -21.56 2.00
N PRO A 153 3.05 -21.00 3.16
CA PRO A 153 1.80 -20.27 3.23
C PRO A 153 1.82 -19.01 2.35
N TRP A 154 2.99 -18.46 2.04
CA TRP A 154 3.14 -17.26 1.19
C TRP A 154 3.06 -17.54 -0.32
N TYR A 155 3.07 -18.81 -0.74
CA TYR A 155 3.01 -19.18 -2.15
C TYR A 155 1.60 -19.08 -2.73
N GLN A 156 0.60 -19.49 -1.94
CA GLN A 156 -0.79 -19.60 -2.36
C GLN A 156 -1.66 -19.63 -1.10
N GLY A 157 -2.70 -18.80 -1.08
CA GLY A 157 -3.72 -18.82 -0.04
C GLY A 157 -4.99 -19.57 -0.45
N ASP A 158 -5.74 -19.97 0.57
CA ASP A 158 -6.97 -20.76 0.46
C ASP A 158 -8.20 -19.85 0.63
N ILE A 159 -9.24 -20.09 -0.15
CA ILE A 159 -10.48 -19.30 -0.18
C ILE A 159 -11.65 -20.23 0.16
N HIS A 160 -12.33 -19.95 1.27
CA HIS A 160 -13.45 -20.74 1.76
C HIS A 160 -14.78 -20.16 1.26
N VAL A 161 -15.47 -20.88 0.36
CA VAL A 161 -16.77 -20.48 -0.22
C VAL A 161 -17.78 -21.58 0.07
N GLY A 162 -18.56 -21.41 1.14
CA GLY A 162 -19.41 -22.49 1.67
C GLY A 162 -18.54 -23.69 2.06
N ASP A 163 -18.91 -24.89 1.59
CA ASP A 163 -18.16 -26.12 1.85
C ASP A 163 -16.97 -26.36 0.90
N LYS A 164 -16.71 -25.44 -0.03
CA LYS A 164 -15.64 -25.57 -1.03
C LYS A 164 -14.44 -24.72 -0.65
N VAL A 165 -13.25 -25.29 -0.87
CA VAL A 165 -11.98 -24.58 -0.78
C VAL A 165 -11.45 -24.38 -2.19
N TYR A 166 -11.25 -23.12 -2.57
CA TYR A 166 -10.52 -22.73 -3.76
C TYR A 166 -9.12 -22.26 -3.36
N HIS A 167 -8.22 -22.18 -4.33
CA HIS A 167 -6.87 -21.70 -4.09
C HIS A 167 -6.59 -20.53 -5.02
N THR A 168 -5.90 -19.53 -4.48
CA THR A 168 -5.40 -18.42 -5.28
C THR A 168 -4.40 -18.90 -6.30
N SER A 169 -4.29 -18.17 -7.40
CA SER A 169 -3.38 -18.50 -8.49
C SER A 169 -2.78 -17.22 -9.05
N ARG A 170 -1.54 -17.32 -9.50
CA ARG A 170 -0.79 -16.23 -10.12
C ARG A 170 -0.40 -16.66 -11.52
N ALA A 171 -0.66 -15.80 -12.50
CA ALA A 171 -0.24 -15.98 -13.87
C ALA A 171 0.55 -14.74 -14.26
N ILE A 172 1.86 -14.80 -14.01
CA ILE A 172 2.74 -13.65 -14.12
C ILE A 172 2.88 -13.23 -15.59
N ASP A 173 2.62 -11.96 -15.85
CA ASP A 173 2.78 -11.32 -17.15
C ASP A 173 4.25 -10.87 -17.33
N ASP A 174 4.81 -11.14 -18.50
CA ASP A 174 6.21 -10.81 -18.82
C ASP A 174 6.50 -9.30 -18.71
N ARG A 175 5.48 -8.43 -18.86
CA ARG A 175 5.60 -6.98 -18.66
C ARG A 175 6.06 -6.61 -17.24
N LEU A 176 5.89 -7.49 -16.24
CA LEU A 176 6.41 -7.29 -14.89
C LEU A 176 7.95 -7.23 -14.85
N TYR A 177 8.61 -7.93 -15.77
CA TYR A 177 10.07 -8.08 -15.83
C TYR A 177 10.69 -7.20 -16.91
N GLN A 178 10.15 -5.99 -17.08
CA GLN A 178 10.66 -5.00 -18.03
C GLN A 178 12.11 -4.64 -17.70
N HIS A 179 12.99 -4.76 -18.70
CA HIS A 179 14.36 -4.28 -18.67
C HIS A 179 14.49 -3.03 -19.52
N VAL A 180 15.12 -1.99 -18.98
CA VAL A 180 15.23 -0.69 -19.64
C VAL A 180 16.70 -0.29 -19.85
N PRO A 181 17.01 0.51 -20.88
CA PRO A 181 18.36 1.04 -21.07
C PRO A 181 18.85 1.86 -19.88
N ALA A 182 20.18 2.00 -19.77
CA ALA A 182 20.77 2.83 -18.72
C ALA A 182 20.28 4.29 -18.82
N GLY A 183 19.72 4.81 -17.72
CA GLY A 183 19.15 6.16 -17.65
C GLY A 183 17.65 6.23 -17.95
N GLU A 184 17.03 5.11 -18.33
CA GLU A 184 15.58 4.98 -18.43
C GLU A 184 14.99 4.30 -17.17
N HIS A 185 13.66 4.32 -17.05
CA HIS A 185 12.94 3.70 -15.96
C HIS A 185 11.79 2.84 -16.49
N THR A 186 11.38 1.84 -15.70
CA THR A 186 10.26 0.96 -16.04
C THR A 186 8.93 1.71 -16.04
N ASP A 187 7.94 1.20 -16.76
CA ASP A 187 6.60 1.79 -16.85
C ASP A 187 5.95 1.89 -15.45
N LEU A 188 6.21 0.90 -14.59
CA LEU A 188 5.77 0.91 -13.20
C LEU A 188 6.36 2.08 -12.40
N PHE A 189 7.65 2.36 -12.57
CA PHE A 189 8.26 3.54 -11.96
C PHE A 189 7.67 4.83 -12.54
N GLU A 190 7.48 4.88 -13.85
CA GLU A 190 6.93 6.04 -14.56
C GLU A 190 5.52 6.39 -14.07
N HIS A 191 4.64 5.39 -13.92
CA HIS A 191 3.29 5.57 -13.37
C HIS A 191 3.32 6.12 -11.94
N VAL A 192 4.20 5.59 -11.07
CA VAL A 192 4.33 6.06 -9.69
C VAL A 192 4.89 7.48 -9.64
N LEU A 193 5.96 7.76 -10.38
CA LEU A 193 6.56 9.08 -10.41
C LEU A 193 5.59 10.12 -10.96
N HIS A 194 4.80 9.77 -11.98
CA HIS A 194 3.76 10.63 -12.52
C HIS A 194 2.70 10.97 -11.45
N SER A 195 2.32 10.02 -10.58
CA SER A 195 1.43 10.32 -9.45
C SER A 195 2.02 11.35 -8.48
N PHE A 196 3.34 11.32 -8.25
CA PHE A 196 4.02 12.23 -7.31
C PHE A 196 4.17 13.66 -7.83
N GLU A 197 3.87 13.90 -9.11
CA GLU A 197 3.90 15.23 -9.69
C GLU A 197 2.79 16.14 -9.12
N TYR A 198 1.65 15.54 -8.78
CA TYR A 198 0.45 16.24 -8.35
C TYR A 198 0.52 16.69 -6.90
N THR A 199 0.18 17.96 -6.66
CA THR A 199 0.16 18.55 -5.32
C THR A 199 -1.18 18.40 -4.62
N SER A 200 -2.26 18.26 -5.39
CA SER A 200 -3.59 17.97 -4.84
C SER A 200 -3.65 16.49 -4.47
N PHE A 201 -3.96 16.20 -3.20
CA PHE A 201 -3.98 14.82 -2.71
C PHE A 201 -4.94 13.94 -3.51
N CYS A 202 -6.11 14.47 -3.88
CA CYS A 202 -7.08 13.70 -4.64
C CYS A 202 -6.68 13.44 -6.08
N GLN A 203 -5.91 14.33 -6.72
CA GLN A 203 -5.36 14.04 -8.04
C GLN A 203 -4.22 13.02 -7.96
N PHE A 204 -3.38 13.11 -6.90
CA PHE A 204 -2.39 12.08 -6.59
C PHE A 204 -3.05 10.71 -6.46
N VAL A 205 -4.13 10.57 -5.68
CA VAL A 205 -4.80 9.28 -5.45
C VAL A 205 -5.31 8.65 -6.75
N VAL A 206 -5.89 9.43 -7.67
CA VAL A 206 -6.36 8.89 -8.97
C VAL A 206 -5.22 8.21 -9.74
N GLN A 207 -4.09 8.90 -9.90
CA GLN A 207 -2.94 8.34 -10.62
C GLN A 207 -2.30 7.18 -9.85
N PHE A 208 -2.24 7.32 -8.53
CA PHE A 208 -1.60 6.38 -7.63
C PHE A 208 -2.33 5.04 -7.55
N GLU A 209 -3.66 5.06 -7.47
CA GLU A 209 -4.50 3.86 -7.43
C GLU A 209 -4.43 3.09 -8.76
N VAL A 210 -4.39 3.77 -9.90
CA VAL A 210 -4.22 3.13 -11.21
C VAL A 210 -2.80 2.55 -11.37
N ALA A 211 -1.77 3.25 -10.89
CA ALA A 211 -0.39 2.72 -10.87
C ALA A 211 -0.30 1.44 -10.03
N HIS A 212 -0.92 1.45 -8.84
CA HIS A 212 -1.07 0.28 -7.95
C HIS A 212 -1.78 -0.88 -8.64
N SER A 213 -2.91 -0.60 -9.30
CA SER A 213 -3.76 -1.59 -9.97
C SER A 213 -2.99 -2.41 -11.01
N THR A 214 -1.96 -1.83 -11.63
CA THR A 214 -1.12 -2.54 -12.62
C THR A 214 -0.53 -3.85 -12.06
N ILE A 215 -0.10 -3.88 -10.80
CA ILE A 215 0.46 -5.10 -10.19
C ILE A 215 -0.60 -6.19 -10.00
N HIS A 216 -1.85 -5.81 -9.71
CA HIS A 216 -2.94 -6.77 -9.62
C HIS A 216 -3.14 -7.51 -10.95
N SER A 217 -3.03 -6.82 -12.08
CA SER A 217 -3.06 -7.44 -13.41
C SER A 217 -1.83 -8.32 -13.66
N LEU A 218 -0.64 -7.72 -13.52
CA LEU A 218 0.63 -8.35 -13.90
C LEU A 218 0.94 -9.62 -13.09
N VAL A 219 0.40 -9.75 -11.89
CA VAL A 219 0.59 -10.94 -11.04
C VAL A 219 -0.59 -11.91 -11.09
N GLY A 220 -1.83 -11.41 -11.15
CA GLY A 220 -3.02 -12.26 -11.04
C GLY A 220 -3.41 -12.97 -12.33
N GLY A 221 -3.24 -12.31 -13.48
CA GLY A 221 -3.72 -12.79 -14.77
C GLY A 221 -5.23 -13.03 -14.81
N ARG A 222 -5.68 -14.05 -15.57
CA ARG A 222 -7.10 -14.20 -15.93
C ARG A 222 -7.94 -15.08 -14.99
N SER A 223 -7.34 -15.62 -13.93
CA SER A 223 -8.06 -16.50 -13.01
C SER A 223 -8.99 -15.70 -12.10
N GLN A 224 -10.19 -16.22 -11.84
CA GLN A 224 -11.15 -15.61 -10.89
C GLN A 224 -10.56 -15.51 -9.48
N TYR A 225 -9.84 -16.55 -9.04
CA TYR A 225 -9.20 -16.60 -7.73
C TYR A 225 -7.76 -16.14 -7.85
N SER A 226 -7.56 -14.85 -8.10
CA SER A 226 -6.22 -14.26 -8.32
C SER A 226 -6.14 -12.83 -7.83
N LEU A 227 -4.96 -12.22 -7.94
CA LEU A 227 -4.78 -10.81 -7.65
C LEU A 227 -5.57 -9.88 -8.57
N SER A 228 -5.96 -10.34 -9.77
CA SER A 228 -6.68 -9.51 -10.74
C SER A 228 -8.17 -9.41 -10.44
N SER A 229 -8.66 -10.06 -9.38
CA SER A 229 -10.05 -9.96 -8.92
C SER A 229 -10.10 -9.24 -7.57
N LEU A 230 -10.81 -8.11 -7.50
CA LEU A 230 -11.01 -7.37 -6.24
C LEU A 230 -11.59 -8.26 -5.13
N ASP A 231 -12.53 -9.14 -5.52
CA ASP A 231 -13.22 -10.06 -4.62
C ASP A 231 -12.24 -10.98 -3.86
N TYR A 232 -11.16 -11.42 -4.50
CA TYR A 232 -10.32 -12.51 -3.99
C TYR A 232 -8.85 -12.14 -3.82
N THR A 233 -8.43 -10.96 -4.29
CA THR A 233 -7.01 -10.57 -4.33
C THR A 233 -6.32 -10.63 -2.97
N LEU A 234 -7.01 -10.33 -1.87
CA LEU A 234 -6.39 -10.34 -0.54
C LEU A 234 -6.02 -11.74 -0.08
N TYR A 235 -6.75 -12.77 -0.52
CA TYR A 235 -6.47 -14.14 -0.11
C TYR A 235 -5.12 -14.65 -0.59
N ASP A 236 -4.48 -13.99 -1.57
CA ASP A 236 -3.12 -14.29 -1.95
C ASP A 236 -2.14 -13.49 -1.08
N PRO A 237 -1.26 -14.11 -0.27
CA PRO A 237 -0.42 -13.37 0.67
C PRO A 237 0.57 -12.38 0.05
N ILE A 238 0.88 -12.47 -1.24
CA ILE A 238 1.68 -11.44 -1.93
C ILE A 238 0.98 -10.07 -1.92
N PHE A 239 -0.35 -10.04 -1.77
CA PHE A 239 -1.14 -8.83 -1.55
C PHE A 239 -0.52 -7.96 -0.44
N PHE A 240 -0.13 -8.57 0.68
CA PHE A 240 0.41 -7.79 1.81
C PHE A 240 1.81 -7.24 1.54
N LEU A 241 2.63 -7.90 0.72
CA LEU A 241 3.92 -7.35 0.30
C LEU A 241 3.73 -6.18 -0.67
N HIS A 242 2.79 -6.35 -1.60
CA HIS A 242 2.42 -5.32 -2.56
C HIS A 242 1.84 -4.08 -1.85
N HIS A 243 0.85 -4.26 -0.97
CA HIS A 243 0.22 -3.15 -0.24
C HIS A 243 1.09 -2.54 0.85
N SER A 244 2.07 -3.29 1.39
CA SER A 244 3.14 -2.69 2.20
C SER A 244 3.99 -1.73 1.36
N ASN A 245 4.23 -2.02 0.07
CA ASN A 245 4.87 -1.07 -0.84
C ASN A 245 3.95 0.09 -1.23
N VAL A 246 2.65 -0.15 -1.46
CA VAL A 246 1.66 0.94 -1.69
C VAL A 246 1.69 1.92 -0.52
N ASP A 247 1.63 1.40 0.71
CA ASP A 247 1.74 2.21 1.90
C ASP A 247 3.07 2.99 1.98
N ARG A 248 4.19 2.32 1.66
CA ARG A 248 5.51 2.95 1.56
C ARG A 248 5.53 4.08 0.54
N LEU A 249 4.97 3.88 -0.65
CA LEU A 249 4.91 4.90 -1.71
C LEU A 249 4.10 6.12 -1.25
N PHE A 250 3.03 5.93 -0.49
CA PHE A 250 2.28 7.04 0.11
C PHE A 250 3.12 7.83 1.14
N VAL A 251 3.98 7.16 1.91
CA VAL A 251 4.95 7.84 2.79
C VAL A 251 5.98 8.61 1.96
N ILE A 252 6.53 8.02 0.90
CA ILE A 252 7.51 8.69 0.02
C ILE A 252 6.88 9.93 -0.63
N TYR A 253 5.65 9.84 -1.14
CA TYR A 253 4.90 10.98 -1.66
C TYR A 253 4.86 12.13 -0.65
N SER A 254 4.56 11.81 0.62
CA SER A 254 4.50 12.80 1.69
C SER A 254 5.85 13.48 1.93
N GLU A 255 6.96 12.74 1.88
CA GLU A 255 8.32 13.30 1.97
C GLU A 255 8.68 14.16 0.75
N VAL A 256 8.29 13.75 -0.47
CA VAL A 256 8.47 14.54 -1.69
C VAL A 256 7.69 15.85 -1.62
N MET A 257 6.44 15.82 -1.13
CA MET A 257 5.64 17.04 -0.96
C MET A 257 6.22 17.98 0.10
N LYS A 258 6.80 17.46 1.19
CA LYS A 258 7.54 18.26 2.18
C LYS A 258 8.76 18.93 1.53
N GLN A 259 9.53 18.16 0.78
CA GLN A 259 10.72 18.63 0.05
C GLN A 259 10.39 19.71 -0.99
N ARG A 260 9.24 19.58 -1.67
CA ARG A 260 8.72 20.58 -2.62
C ARG A 260 8.04 21.79 -1.96
N GLY A 261 7.92 21.81 -0.63
CA GLY A 261 7.36 22.92 0.14
C GLY A 261 5.83 22.99 0.20
N TYR A 262 5.13 21.94 -0.25
CA TYR A 262 3.66 21.86 -0.25
C TYR A 262 3.09 21.30 1.05
N LEU A 263 3.83 20.44 1.76
CA LEU A 263 3.48 19.97 3.10
C LEU A 263 4.35 20.65 4.15
N LYS A 264 3.87 21.78 4.70
CA LYS A 264 4.53 22.47 5.82
C LYS A 264 4.21 21.87 7.18
N ASN A 265 3.04 21.23 7.31
CA ASN A 265 2.64 20.39 8.43
C ASN A 265 2.11 19.06 7.87
N PRO A 266 2.41 17.91 8.49
CA PRO A 266 1.85 16.61 8.08
C PRO A 266 0.31 16.60 8.11
N ASP A 267 -0.31 17.45 8.92
CA ASP A 267 -1.77 17.54 9.09
C ASP A 267 -2.51 18.31 7.97
N LYS A 268 -1.83 18.77 6.91
CA LYS A 268 -2.43 19.61 5.85
C LYS A 268 -2.23 19.03 4.46
N LEU A 269 -2.69 17.80 4.25
CA LEU A 269 -3.00 17.32 2.90
C LEU A 269 -4.14 18.17 2.31
N ASP A 270 -4.04 18.48 1.02
CA ASP A 270 -5.12 19.14 0.26
C ASP A 270 -6.27 18.14 0.02
N ILE A 271 -7.08 17.93 1.06
CA ILE A 271 -8.15 16.93 1.10
C ILE A 271 -9.38 17.49 0.36
N CYS A 272 -9.88 16.74 -0.63
CA CYS A 272 -11.09 17.12 -1.37
C CYS A 272 -12.40 16.57 -0.79
N ASP A 273 -12.36 15.54 0.06
CA ASP A 273 -13.53 15.01 0.77
C ASP A 273 -13.30 15.04 2.29
N VAL A 274 -13.59 16.18 2.91
CA VAL A 274 -13.42 16.37 4.36
C VAL A 274 -14.31 15.42 5.16
N LYS A 275 -15.51 15.10 4.66
CA LYS A 275 -16.47 14.26 5.39
C LYS A 275 -15.99 12.81 5.44
N GLY A 276 -15.61 12.23 4.30
CA GLY A 276 -15.04 10.89 4.26
C GLY A 276 -13.78 10.79 5.11
N PHE A 277 -12.94 11.83 5.07
CA PHE A 277 -11.69 11.86 5.81
C PHE A 277 -11.80 11.83 7.34
N LEU A 278 -12.92 12.36 7.87
CA LEU A 278 -13.22 12.34 9.30
C LEU A 278 -14.05 11.11 9.71
N SER A 279 -14.68 10.46 8.74
CA SER A 279 -15.53 9.29 8.98
C SER A 279 -14.68 8.05 9.24
N PRO A 280 -15.04 7.20 10.21
CA PRO A 280 -14.37 5.92 10.40
C PRO A 280 -14.53 5.04 9.17
N LEU A 281 -13.45 4.36 8.78
CA LEU A 281 -13.44 3.41 7.68
C LEU A 281 -13.99 2.07 8.14
N GLU A 282 -14.98 1.57 7.41
CA GLU A 282 -15.49 0.23 7.60
C GLU A 282 -14.51 -0.82 7.05
N PRO A 283 -14.39 -2.00 7.67
CA PRO A 283 -15.06 -2.42 8.92
C PRO A 283 -14.18 -2.19 10.17
N PHE A 284 -13.15 -1.34 10.09
CA PHE A 284 -12.17 -1.15 11.16
C PHE A 284 -12.76 -0.56 12.44
N SER A 285 -13.78 0.30 12.33
CA SER A 285 -14.47 0.91 13.47
C SER A 285 -15.36 -0.04 14.27
N ARG A 286 -15.66 -1.23 13.75
CA ARG A 286 -16.64 -2.15 14.36
C ARG A 286 -16.18 -2.66 15.72
N ASP A 287 -17.15 -2.99 16.57
CA ASP A 287 -16.88 -3.68 17.83
C ASP A 287 -16.33 -5.09 17.65
N SER A 288 -16.59 -5.70 16.50
CA SER A 288 -16.02 -7.00 16.12
C SER A 288 -14.53 -6.94 15.76
N ASN A 289 -13.96 -5.75 15.51
CA ASN A 289 -12.54 -5.62 15.20
C ASN A 289 -11.70 -5.97 16.45
N PRO A 290 -10.89 -7.05 16.41
CA PRO A 290 -10.16 -7.51 17.58
C PRO A 290 -8.86 -6.72 17.84
N PHE A 291 -8.49 -5.76 16.98
CA PHE A 291 -7.24 -5.00 17.08
C PHE A 291 -7.51 -3.53 17.46
N PRO A 292 -7.34 -3.16 18.75
CA PRO A 292 -7.60 -1.79 19.22
C PRO A 292 -6.89 -0.72 18.42
N LEU A 293 -5.64 -0.97 18.00
CA LEU A 293 -4.82 -0.04 17.25
C LEU A 293 -5.48 0.42 15.93
N THR A 294 -6.08 -0.51 15.17
CA THR A 294 -6.77 -0.16 13.91
C THR A 294 -8.17 0.37 14.15
N LYS A 295 -8.83 -0.08 15.23
CA LYS A 295 -10.15 0.42 15.63
C LYS A 295 -10.12 1.88 16.07
N GLU A 296 -9.18 2.25 16.92
CA GLU A 296 -9.02 3.60 17.47
C GLU A 296 -8.58 4.63 16.43
N ASN A 297 -7.84 4.17 15.42
CA ASN A 297 -7.30 4.96 14.31
C ASN A 297 -8.01 4.70 12.98
N SER A 298 -9.27 4.28 13.04
CA SER A 298 -10.05 3.84 11.88
C SER A 298 -10.43 4.95 10.89
N SER A 299 -10.27 6.24 11.21
CA SER A 299 -10.55 7.31 10.26
C SER A 299 -9.30 7.69 9.43
N PRO A 300 -9.47 8.11 8.16
CA PRO A 300 -8.35 8.49 7.30
C PRO A 300 -7.48 9.59 7.93
N HIS A 301 -8.11 10.59 8.56
CA HIS A 301 -7.42 11.65 9.30
C HIS A 301 -6.43 11.11 10.34
N LYS A 302 -6.78 10.05 11.07
CA LYS A 302 -5.89 9.44 12.07
C LYS A 302 -4.86 8.50 11.43
N ALA A 303 -5.17 7.95 10.26
CA ALA A 303 -4.34 6.99 9.57
C ALA A 303 -3.29 7.61 8.62
N ILE A 304 -3.33 8.92 8.30
CA ILE A 304 -2.28 9.59 7.48
C ILE A 304 -0.91 9.47 8.15
N GLU A 305 -0.84 9.69 9.46
CA GLU A 305 0.44 9.69 10.17
C GLU A 305 0.77 8.25 10.55
N TYR A 306 1.61 7.63 9.74
CA TYR A 306 1.90 6.21 9.86
C TYR A 306 2.64 5.84 11.16
N SER A 307 3.36 6.80 11.77
CA SER A 307 4.09 6.58 13.02
C SER A 307 3.18 6.21 14.20
N VAL A 308 1.89 6.58 14.15
CA VAL A 308 0.86 6.17 15.14
C VAL A 308 0.74 4.65 15.26
N PHE A 309 1.06 3.92 14.20
CA PHE A 309 0.97 2.45 14.16
C PHE A 309 2.25 1.74 14.63
N GLY A 310 3.30 2.49 15.00
CA GLY A 310 4.52 1.93 15.56
C GLY A 310 5.34 1.08 14.58
N TYR A 311 5.34 1.44 13.29
CA TYR A 311 6.25 0.87 12.29
C TYR A 311 7.06 1.96 11.57
N ARG A 312 8.17 1.54 10.96
CA ARG A 312 8.95 2.37 10.02
C ARG A 312 9.49 1.53 8.88
N TYR A 313 9.82 2.19 7.77
CA TYR A 313 10.53 1.60 6.65
C TYR A 313 12.04 1.68 6.86
N ASP A 314 12.78 0.68 6.39
CA ASP A 314 14.25 0.71 6.37
C ASP A 314 14.80 1.70 5.33
N SER A 315 14.08 1.89 4.23
CA SER A 315 14.38 2.87 3.18
C SER A 315 13.11 3.55 2.68
N LEU A 316 13.19 4.87 2.42
CA LEU A 316 12.16 5.67 1.74
C LEU A 316 12.63 6.15 0.36
N GLN A 317 13.50 5.38 -0.30
CA GLN A 317 13.95 5.67 -1.65
C GLN A 317 13.04 5.02 -2.73
N LEU A 318 12.73 5.76 -3.79
CA LEU A 318 12.03 5.23 -4.97
C LEU A 318 13.06 4.88 -6.04
N ASN A 319 13.26 3.59 -6.32
CA ASN A 319 14.27 3.12 -7.28
C ASN A 319 15.67 3.77 -7.08
N GLY A 320 16.10 3.85 -5.81
CA GLY A 320 17.38 4.46 -5.40
C GLY A 320 17.37 5.99 -5.25
N LEU A 321 16.27 6.67 -5.62
CA LEU A 321 16.13 8.12 -5.51
C LEU A 321 15.54 8.51 -4.15
N ASP A 322 16.16 9.46 -3.46
CA ASP A 322 15.56 10.10 -2.28
C ASP A 322 14.55 11.18 -2.67
N ALA A 323 13.85 11.73 -1.67
CA ALA A 323 12.82 12.76 -1.89
C ALA A 323 13.35 14.01 -2.62
N ALA A 324 14.61 14.39 -2.42
CA ALA A 324 15.22 15.54 -3.09
C ALA A 324 15.52 15.26 -4.56
N ALA A 325 16.07 14.07 -4.85
CA ALA A 325 16.29 13.61 -6.22
C ALA A 325 14.97 13.49 -6.99
N ILE A 326 13.94 12.91 -6.38
CA ILE A 326 12.59 12.81 -6.97
C ILE A 326 12.02 14.21 -7.24
N ALA A 327 12.12 15.14 -6.30
CA ALA A 327 11.63 16.51 -6.49
C ALA A 327 12.34 17.24 -7.65
N ASN A 328 13.65 17.02 -7.83
CA ASN A 328 14.39 17.56 -8.95
C ASN A 328 13.95 16.94 -10.29
N LEU A 329 13.76 15.62 -10.32
CA LEU A 329 13.29 14.91 -11.50
C LEU A 329 11.88 15.35 -11.93
N ILE A 330 10.97 15.56 -10.97
CA ILE A 330 9.64 16.13 -11.24
C ILE A 330 9.78 17.53 -11.86
N LYS A 331 10.65 18.38 -11.30
CA LYS A 331 10.87 19.74 -11.82
C LYS A 331 11.40 19.73 -13.25
N GLU A 332 12.30 18.82 -13.57
CA GLU A 332 12.83 18.63 -14.92
C GLU A 332 11.75 18.14 -15.90
N ARG A 333 10.90 17.19 -15.49
CA ARG A 333 9.77 16.73 -16.33
C ARG A 333 8.79 17.86 -16.63
N GLN A 334 8.49 18.67 -15.61
CA GLN A 334 7.57 19.78 -15.71
C GLN A 334 8.14 20.99 -16.49
N SER A 335 9.42 20.98 -16.88
CA SER A 335 9.99 22.04 -17.73
C SER A 335 9.80 21.80 -19.23
N HIS A 336 9.13 20.72 -19.62
CA HIS A 336 8.90 20.34 -21.02
C HIS A 336 7.40 20.20 -21.31
N ASP A 337 7.01 20.46 -22.56
CA ASP A 337 5.64 20.25 -23.02
C ASP A 337 5.30 18.75 -23.03
N ARG A 338 4.14 18.41 -22.50
CA ARG A 338 3.65 17.02 -22.39
C ARG A 338 2.20 16.93 -22.85
N VAL A 339 1.86 15.78 -23.41
CA VAL A 339 0.52 15.48 -23.93
C VAL A 339 -0.04 14.30 -23.16
N PHE A 340 -1.29 14.42 -22.73
CA PHE A 340 -1.99 13.41 -21.95
C PHE A 340 -3.29 13.01 -22.66
N ALA A 341 -3.61 11.72 -22.58
CA ALA A 341 -4.95 11.21 -22.80
C ALA A 341 -5.70 11.20 -21.47
N ASP A 342 -6.88 11.84 -21.45
CA ASP A 342 -7.68 11.96 -20.24
C ASP A 342 -8.77 10.89 -20.20
N PHE A 343 -8.80 10.13 -19.10
CA PHE A 343 -9.79 9.08 -18.89
C PHE A 343 -10.67 9.42 -17.69
N ARG A 344 -11.99 9.34 -17.89
CA ARG A 344 -12.94 9.35 -16.78
C ARG A 344 -13.20 7.91 -16.36
N LEU A 345 -12.62 7.50 -15.24
CA LEU A 345 -12.76 6.13 -14.75
C LEU A 345 -13.87 6.05 -13.70
N HIS A 346 -14.60 4.95 -13.77
CA HIS A 346 -15.62 4.53 -12.82
C HIS A 346 -15.61 3.00 -12.73
N ASN A 347 -16.27 2.45 -11.72
CA ASN A 347 -16.43 1.02 -11.57
C ASN A 347 -17.11 0.41 -12.82
N ILE A 348 -16.61 -0.74 -13.26
CA ILE A 348 -17.17 -1.47 -14.41
C ILE A 348 -17.70 -2.86 -14.01
N GLY A 349 -17.72 -3.17 -12.70
CA GLY A 349 -18.18 -4.46 -12.16
C GLY A 349 -17.20 -5.62 -12.38
N GLY A 350 -15.94 -5.32 -12.70
CA GLY A 350 -14.88 -6.27 -12.96
C GLY A 350 -13.57 -5.54 -13.25
N SER A 351 -12.51 -6.29 -13.52
CA SER A 351 -11.21 -5.73 -13.83
C SER A 351 -10.94 -5.69 -15.33
N ALA A 352 -10.13 -4.73 -15.79
CA ALA A 352 -9.79 -4.58 -17.20
C ALA A 352 -8.38 -4.03 -17.42
N ASP A 353 -7.64 -4.64 -18.36
CA ASP A 353 -6.47 -4.04 -18.99
C ASP A 353 -6.94 -3.05 -20.08
N VAL A 354 -6.59 -1.79 -19.91
CA VAL A 354 -6.86 -0.74 -20.90
C VAL A 354 -5.61 -0.54 -21.74
N ARG A 355 -5.72 -0.83 -23.04
CA ARG A 355 -4.63 -0.61 -24.01
C ARG A 355 -4.85 0.71 -24.74
N VAL A 356 -3.90 1.62 -24.62
CA VAL A 356 -4.00 2.95 -25.22
C VAL A 356 -3.25 2.96 -26.56
N LYS A 357 -3.93 3.39 -27.62
CA LYS A 357 -3.33 3.64 -28.93
C LYS A 357 -3.58 5.09 -29.35
N VAL A 358 -2.60 5.72 -29.97
CA VAL A 358 -2.73 7.04 -30.60
C VAL A 358 -2.82 6.82 -32.09
N CYS A 359 -3.88 7.32 -32.71
CA CYS A 359 -4.15 7.13 -34.14
C CYS A 359 -4.15 8.48 -34.86
N LEU A 360 -3.55 8.52 -36.04
CA LEU A 360 -3.69 9.63 -36.97
C LEU A 360 -4.97 9.45 -37.80
N ASP A 361 -5.62 10.56 -38.12
CA ASP A 361 -6.81 10.56 -38.96
C ASP A 361 -6.40 10.24 -40.41
N SER A 362 -7.08 9.29 -41.05
CA SER A 362 -6.88 8.96 -42.46
C SER A 362 -8.12 9.37 -43.24
N ASP A 363 -7.97 10.26 -44.23
CA ASP A 363 -9.06 10.71 -45.11
C ASP A 363 -9.67 9.57 -45.97
N ASP A 364 -9.09 8.37 -45.97
CA ASP A 364 -9.56 7.20 -46.71
C ASP A 364 -10.43 6.28 -45.84
N GLU A 365 -11.75 6.29 -46.07
CA GLU A 365 -12.78 5.45 -45.40
C GLU A 365 -12.57 3.92 -45.53
N HIS A 366 -11.51 3.45 -46.19
CA HIS A 366 -11.25 2.04 -46.48
C HIS A 366 -10.04 1.43 -45.76
N ASP A 367 -9.23 2.23 -45.05
CA ASP A 367 -8.06 1.77 -44.26
C ASP A 367 -8.14 2.27 -42.80
N SER A 368 -9.14 1.79 -42.05
CA SER A 368 -9.41 2.25 -40.68
C SER A 368 -8.40 1.81 -39.60
N ASP A 369 -7.34 1.06 -39.96
CA ASP A 369 -6.38 0.47 -39.01
C ASP A 369 -4.93 0.99 -39.15
N ASP A 370 -4.60 1.77 -40.18
CA ASP A 370 -3.22 1.83 -40.67
C ASP A 370 -2.30 2.92 -40.09
N GLN A 371 -2.72 3.72 -39.11
CA GLN A 371 -1.83 4.70 -38.43
C GLN A 371 -2.02 4.82 -36.92
N CYS A 372 -2.26 3.70 -36.24
CA CYS A 372 -2.32 3.65 -34.77
C CYS A 372 -1.01 3.13 -34.16
N GLU A 373 -0.42 3.89 -33.25
CA GLU A 373 0.74 3.49 -32.45
C GLU A 373 0.33 3.17 -31.01
N HIS A 374 0.83 2.06 -30.46
CA HIS A 374 0.58 1.70 -29.06
C HIS A 374 1.34 2.66 -28.14
N ALA A 375 0.61 3.27 -27.20
CA ALA A 375 1.16 4.23 -26.26
C ALA A 375 1.46 3.65 -24.88
N GLY A 376 0.87 2.49 -24.57
CA GLY A 376 1.05 1.79 -23.30
C GLY A 376 -0.26 1.25 -22.76
N ASP A 377 -0.20 0.71 -21.55
CA ASP A 377 -1.33 0.06 -20.90
C ASP A 377 -1.48 0.56 -19.45
N PHE A 378 -2.72 0.57 -18.97
CA PHE A 378 -3.00 0.69 -17.53
C PHE A 378 -4.11 -0.29 -17.14
N PHE A 379 -4.30 -0.51 -15.84
CA PHE A 379 -5.27 -1.48 -15.33
C PHE A 379 -6.27 -0.83 -14.39
N ILE A 380 -7.51 -1.30 -14.48
CA ILE A 380 -8.57 -1.00 -13.52
C ILE A 380 -8.88 -2.30 -12.80
N LEU A 381 -8.68 -2.32 -11.47
CA LEU A 381 -9.10 -3.41 -10.62
C LEU A 381 -10.58 -3.25 -10.30
N GLY A 382 -11.34 -4.35 -10.30
CA GLY A 382 -12.73 -4.31 -9.89
C GLY A 382 -13.33 -5.71 -9.68
N GLY A 383 -14.62 -5.73 -9.34
CA GLY A 383 -15.34 -6.97 -9.10
C GLY A 383 -16.85 -6.79 -9.00
N PRO A 384 -17.63 -7.88 -9.10
CA PRO A 384 -19.09 -7.81 -9.08
C PRO A 384 -19.67 -7.33 -7.73
N ILE A 385 -18.95 -7.56 -6.64
CA ILE A 385 -19.35 -7.15 -5.28
C ILE A 385 -18.75 -5.80 -4.84
N GLU A 386 -18.05 -5.11 -5.74
CA GLU A 386 -17.45 -3.82 -5.46
C GLU A 386 -18.50 -2.75 -5.17
N MET A 387 -18.13 -1.76 -4.36
CA MET A 387 -18.91 -0.54 -4.13
C MET A 387 -18.96 0.31 -5.41
N ASP A 388 -20.04 1.07 -5.58
CA ASP A 388 -20.12 2.01 -6.70
C ASP A 388 -19.13 3.17 -6.51
N TRP A 389 -18.38 3.50 -7.56
CA TRP A 389 -17.43 4.61 -7.51
C TRP A 389 -17.21 5.24 -8.89
N SER A 390 -16.93 6.54 -8.88
CA SER A 390 -16.44 7.29 -10.03
C SER A 390 -15.42 8.28 -9.51
N PHE A 391 -14.23 8.32 -10.11
CA PHE A 391 -13.31 9.39 -9.78
C PHE A 391 -13.92 10.74 -10.18
N ASN A 392 -13.83 11.71 -9.28
CA ASN A 392 -14.27 13.09 -9.53
C ASN A 392 -13.25 13.89 -10.35
N ARG A 393 -12.11 13.28 -10.70
CA ARG A 393 -11.02 13.86 -11.48
C ARG A 393 -10.57 12.87 -12.54
N PRO A 394 -10.13 13.33 -13.72
CA PRO A 394 -9.64 12.45 -14.76
C PRO A 394 -8.32 11.77 -14.34
N TYR A 395 -8.14 10.55 -14.82
CA TYR A 395 -6.85 9.89 -14.88
C TYR A 395 -6.11 10.40 -16.11
N HIS A 396 -4.89 10.91 -15.92
CA HIS A 396 -4.06 11.44 -17.00
C HIS A 396 -3.05 10.38 -17.43
N PHE A 397 -3.15 9.88 -18.66
CA PHE A 397 -2.18 8.93 -19.21
C PHE A 397 -1.23 9.67 -20.16
N GLU A 398 0.07 9.65 -19.88
CA GLU A 398 1.02 10.34 -20.73
C GLU A 398 1.19 9.66 -22.09
N ILE A 399 0.99 10.42 -23.17
CA ILE A 399 1.17 9.95 -24.55
C ILE A 399 2.23 10.75 -25.32
N THR A 400 2.98 11.62 -24.64
CA THR A 400 3.97 12.53 -25.23
C THR A 400 4.93 11.81 -26.20
N LYS A 401 5.54 10.71 -25.75
CA LYS A 401 6.52 9.95 -26.56
C LYS A 401 5.88 9.37 -27.84
N THR A 402 4.64 8.90 -27.74
CA THR A 402 3.91 8.30 -28.87
C THR A 402 3.48 9.35 -29.88
N VAL A 403 3.00 10.51 -29.41
CA VAL A 403 2.68 11.65 -30.28
C VAL A 403 3.93 12.13 -31.01
N GLN A 404 5.05 12.32 -30.31
CA GLN A 404 6.33 12.71 -30.93
C GLN A 404 6.84 11.69 -31.96
N LYS A 405 6.57 10.39 -31.75
CA LYS A 405 6.94 9.32 -32.69
C LYS A 405 6.12 9.38 -33.98
N LEU A 406 4.85 9.80 -33.89
CA LEU A 406 3.94 9.89 -35.04
C LEU A 406 4.19 11.13 -35.93
N GLY A 407 4.97 12.10 -35.45
CA GLY A 407 5.28 13.35 -36.15
C GLY A 407 4.37 14.49 -35.73
#